data_AF-A0A846PLK7-F1
#
_entry.id   AF-A0A846PLK7-F1
#
_cell.length_a   1.000
_cell.length_b   1.000
_cell.length_c   1.000
_cell.angle_alpha   90.00
_cell.angle_beta   90.00
_cell.angle_gamma   90.00
#
_symmetry.space_group_name_H-M   'P 1'
#
loop_
_entity.id
_entity.type
_entity.pdbx_description
1 polymer ?
#
loop_
_entity_poly.entity_id
_entity_poly.type
_entity_poly.pdbx_seq_one_letter_code
_entity_poly.pdbx_strand_id
1 'polypeptide(L)'
;MVACFAVLLGYYGKGRGEVSGKTMLGLARYVDLCISNLATNFSDPHPLARQIQKFEGEIRELQEGETLDRRLADYFYDFLSHDPFSSMVRNENRARNLAIFSQLLNIFQNYYHYTVVSHRNRNFLRLHFFNSFLRLLFVGGINEYEDPFRPLPKGYVQVMTIHQSKGLEFPVVVVDSLDKQLTSPKDLDHHLGR
;
A
#
# COMPACT_ATOMS: atom_id res chain seq x y z
N MET A 1 -4.04 -2.14 5.39
CA MET A 1 -3.76 -3.13 4.32
C MET A 1 -2.32 -3.63 4.40
N VAL A 2 -1.31 -2.76 4.41
CA VAL A 2 0.11 -3.14 4.53
C VAL A 2 0.38 -4.05 5.74
N ALA A 3 -0.13 -3.68 6.93
CA ALA A 3 0.00 -4.50 8.13
C ALA A 3 -0.62 -5.90 7.98
N CYS A 4 -1.78 -6.00 7.33
CA CYS A 4 -2.47 -7.27 7.12
C CYS A 4 -1.59 -8.23 6.30
N PHE A 5 -1.00 -7.75 5.21
CA PHE A 5 -0.03 -8.53 4.42
C PHE A 5 1.27 -8.81 5.17
N ALA A 6 1.73 -7.89 6.02
CA ALA A 6 2.96 -8.08 6.79
C ALA A 6 2.80 -9.19 7.84
N VAL A 7 1.65 -9.25 8.50
CA VAL A 7 1.33 -10.36 9.42
C VAL A 7 1.09 -11.64 8.62
N LEU A 8 0.23 -11.60 7.59
CA LEU A 8 -0.11 -12.74 6.73
C LEU A 8 1.12 -13.48 6.19
N LEU A 9 2.10 -12.73 5.67
CA LEU A 9 3.30 -13.29 5.04
C LEU A 9 4.46 -13.46 6.04
N GLY A 10 4.31 -13.02 7.29
CA GLY A 10 5.39 -13.09 8.29
C GLY A 10 6.56 -12.15 7.98
N TYR A 11 6.31 -10.92 7.57
CA TYR A 11 7.32 -9.88 7.32
C TYR A 11 7.55 -8.97 8.54
N TYR A 12 8.03 -9.56 9.63
CA TYR A 12 8.40 -8.85 10.86
C TYR A 12 9.49 -9.63 11.59
N GLY A 13 10.23 -8.95 12.48
CA GLY A 13 11.36 -9.54 13.21
C GLY A 13 12.32 -10.29 12.27
N LYS A 14 12.62 -11.56 12.58
CA LYS A 14 13.51 -12.41 11.77
C LYS A 14 12.95 -12.72 10.38
N GLY A 15 11.63 -12.74 10.21
CA GLY A 15 10.97 -13.01 8.93
C GLY A 15 11.21 -11.94 7.86
N ARG A 16 11.65 -10.74 8.27
CA ARG A 16 12.03 -9.66 7.37
C ARG A 16 13.34 -9.93 6.61
N GLY A 17 14.23 -10.76 7.17
CA GLY A 17 15.59 -10.93 6.69
C GLY A 17 16.47 -9.71 6.98
N GLU A 18 17.62 -9.64 6.33
CA GLU A 18 18.54 -8.50 6.45
C GLU A 18 18.00 -7.27 5.73
N VAL A 19 17.99 -6.14 6.43
CA VAL A 19 17.52 -4.85 5.92
C VAL A 19 18.71 -3.91 5.87
N SER A 20 19.15 -3.55 4.68
CA SER A 20 20.27 -2.63 4.47
C SER A 20 19.87 -1.44 3.61
N GLY A 21 20.50 -0.29 3.88
CA GLY A 21 20.25 0.96 3.16
C GLY A 21 19.05 1.76 3.70
N LYS A 22 19.15 3.10 3.54
CA LYS A 22 18.22 4.08 4.09
C LYS A 22 16.76 3.82 3.69
N THR A 23 16.53 3.48 2.42
CA THR A 23 15.20 3.21 1.88
C THR A 23 14.54 2.01 2.54
N MET A 24 15.25 0.89 2.64
CA MET A 24 14.71 -0.33 3.22
C MET A 24 14.46 -0.19 4.73
N LEU A 25 15.32 0.56 5.43
CA LEU A 25 15.08 0.95 6.83
C LEU A 25 13.85 1.86 6.98
N GLY A 26 13.61 2.75 6.02
CA GLY A 26 12.40 3.57 5.95
C GLY A 26 11.13 2.71 5.79
N LEU A 27 11.14 1.80 4.82
CA LEU A 27 10.04 0.86 4.59
C LEU A 27 9.79 -0.04 5.81
N ALA A 28 10.85 -0.60 6.40
CA ALA A 28 10.75 -1.45 7.57
C ALA A 28 10.06 -0.72 8.75
N ARG A 29 10.47 0.52 9.04
CA ARG A 29 9.84 1.36 10.08
C ARG A 29 8.38 1.67 9.75
N TYR A 30 8.06 1.96 8.49
CA TYR A 30 6.68 2.20 8.05
C TYR A 30 5.79 0.96 8.24
N VAL A 31 6.30 -0.23 7.89
CA VAL A 31 5.59 -1.49 8.11
C VAL A 31 5.40 -1.75 9.61
N ASP A 32 6.43 -1.54 10.43
CA ASP A 32 6.33 -1.71 11.89
C ASP A 32 5.27 -0.77 12.50
N LEU A 33 5.26 0.50 12.09
CA LEU A 33 4.22 1.45 12.50
C LEU A 33 2.82 0.97 12.10
N CYS A 34 2.68 0.45 10.88
CA CYS A 34 1.41 -0.10 10.40
C CYS A 34 0.97 -1.31 11.24
N ILE A 35 1.89 -2.21 11.61
CA ILE A 35 1.60 -3.35 12.49
C ILE A 35 1.17 -2.87 13.88
N SER A 36 1.90 -1.92 14.47
CA SER A 36 1.51 -1.32 15.75
C SER A 36 0.13 -0.69 15.69
N ASN A 37 -0.20 0.06 14.64
CA ASN A 37 -1.53 0.65 14.46
C ASN A 37 -2.63 -0.40 14.29
N LEU A 38 -2.35 -1.51 13.59
CA LEU A 38 -3.28 -2.63 13.48
C LEU A 38 -3.52 -3.27 14.85
N ALA A 39 -2.46 -3.51 15.62
CA ALA A 39 -2.54 -4.10 16.95
C ALA A 39 -3.30 -3.20 17.95
N THR A 40 -3.08 -1.89 17.92
CA THR A 40 -3.76 -0.96 18.85
C THR A 40 -5.25 -0.84 18.57
N ASN A 41 -5.67 -0.84 17.30
CA ASN A 41 -7.05 -0.51 16.93
C ASN A 41 -7.90 -1.74 16.58
N PHE A 42 -7.28 -2.85 16.19
CA PHE A 42 -7.96 -4.02 15.63
C PHE A 42 -7.35 -5.34 16.11
N SER A 43 -6.82 -5.41 17.35
CA SER A 43 -6.38 -6.67 17.96
C SER A 43 -7.53 -7.66 18.17
N ASP A 44 -7.22 -8.93 18.43
CA ASP A 44 -8.22 -9.89 18.91
C ASP A 44 -8.98 -9.30 20.12
N PRO A 45 -10.32 -9.40 20.20
CA PRO A 45 -11.22 -10.28 19.44
C PRO A 45 -11.75 -9.75 18.10
N HIS A 46 -11.14 -8.72 17.51
CA HIS A 46 -11.63 -8.11 16.27
C HIS A 46 -11.66 -9.11 15.09
N PRO A 47 -12.73 -9.15 14.26
CA PRO A 47 -12.85 -10.11 13.15
C PRO A 47 -11.67 -10.10 12.18
N LEU A 48 -11.18 -8.92 11.82
CA LEU A 48 -10.00 -8.78 10.95
C LEU A 48 -8.75 -9.46 11.53
N ALA A 49 -8.49 -9.32 12.85
CA ALA A 49 -7.34 -9.97 13.48
C ALA A 49 -7.46 -11.49 13.44
N ARG A 50 -8.63 -12.03 13.77
CA ARG A 50 -8.88 -13.48 13.69
C ARG A 50 -8.70 -14.02 12.28
N GLN A 51 -9.19 -13.28 11.30
CA GLN A 51 -9.09 -13.67 9.90
C GLN A 51 -7.64 -13.68 9.40
N ILE A 52 -6.85 -12.65 9.75
CA ILE A 52 -5.42 -12.59 9.44
C ILE A 52 -4.67 -13.72 10.14
N GLN A 53 -4.92 -13.97 11.42
CA GLN A 53 -4.25 -15.02 12.19
C GLN A 53 -4.56 -16.42 11.62
N LYS A 54 -5.81 -16.66 11.22
CA LYS A 54 -6.21 -17.90 10.55
C LYS A 54 -5.40 -18.11 9.26
N PHE A 55 -5.38 -17.11 8.38
CA PHE A 55 -4.66 -17.22 7.12
C PHE A 55 -3.14 -17.29 7.28
N GLU A 56 -2.58 -16.55 8.25
CA GLU A 56 -1.15 -16.66 8.59
C GLU A 56 -0.81 -18.09 9.05
N GLY A 57 -1.65 -18.68 9.91
CA GLY A 57 -1.53 -20.07 10.33
C GLY A 57 -1.54 -21.03 9.15
N GLU A 58 -2.54 -20.91 8.25
CA GLU A 58 -2.64 -21.70 7.01
C GLU A 58 -1.35 -21.63 6.19
N ILE A 59 -0.78 -20.44 5.97
CA ILE A 59 0.46 -20.27 5.18
C ILE A 59 1.69 -20.82 5.92
N ARG A 60 1.76 -20.62 7.25
CA ARG A 60 2.89 -21.05 8.07
C ARG A 60 2.95 -22.58 8.19
N GLU A 61 1.79 -23.22 8.29
CA GLU A 61 1.67 -24.66 8.51
C GLU A 61 1.83 -25.50 7.23
N LEU A 62 1.85 -24.87 6.05
CA LEU A 62 2.14 -25.54 4.78
C LEU A 62 3.41 -26.41 4.85
N GLN A 63 3.26 -27.68 4.47
CA GLN A 63 4.33 -28.68 4.33
C GLN A 63 4.82 -28.80 2.90
N GLU A 64 5.93 -29.50 2.68
CA GLU A 64 6.47 -29.69 1.34
C GLU A 64 5.45 -30.37 0.41
N GLY A 65 5.24 -29.77 -0.78
CA GLY A 65 4.25 -30.23 -1.75
C GLY A 65 2.86 -29.61 -1.57
N GLU A 66 2.56 -29.03 -0.40
CA GLU A 66 1.26 -28.40 -0.15
C GLU A 66 1.16 -27.00 -0.77
N THR A 67 -0.06 -26.68 -1.17
CA THR A 67 -0.44 -25.42 -1.82
C THR A 67 -1.83 -25.02 -1.33
N LEU A 68 -2.03 -23.72 -1.13
CA LEU A 68 -3.34 -23.12 -0.92
C LEU A 68 -3.89 -22.68 -2.27
N ASP A 69 -5.13 -23.02 -2.57
CA ASP A 69 -5.86 -22.58 -3.77
C ASP A 69 -6.27 -21.09 -3.67
N ARG A 70 -5.33 -20.23 -3.26
CA ARG A 70 -5.51 -18.80 -3.03
C ARG A 70 -4.28 -18.03 -3.48
N ARG A 71 -4.56 -16.87 -4.07
CA ARG A 71 -3.64 -15.82 -4.46
C ARG A 71 -3.66 -14.68 -3.45
N LEU A 72 -2.66 -13.79 -3.48
CA LEU A 72 -2.65 -12.57 -2.66
C LEU A 72 -3.90 -11.71 -2.86
N ALA A 73 -4.42 -11.64 -4.08
CA ALA A 73 -5.67 -10.92 -4.36
C ALA A 73 -6.87 -11.50 -3.61
N ASP A 74 -6.93 -12.82 -3.41
CA ASP A 74 -8.05 -13.45 -2.70
C ASP A 74 -8.03 -13.06 -1.22
N TYR A 75 -6.86 -13.02 -0.59
CA TYR A 75 -6.70 -12.47 0.77
C TYR A 75 -7.05 -10.98 0.85
N PHE A 76 -6.67 -10.20 -0.17
CA PHE A 76 -7.04 -8.77 -0.23
C PHE A 76 -8.57 -8.59 -0.21
N TYR A 77 -9.29 -9.31 -1.07
CA TYR A 77 -10.75 -9.21 -1.14
C TYR A 77 -11.44 -9.71 0.13
N ASP A 78 -10.90 -10.75 0.77
CA ASP A 78 -11.39 -11.20 2.07
C ASP A 78 -11.22 -10.09 3.14
N PHE A 79 -10.04 -9.47 3.22
CA PHE A 79 -9.81 -8.36 4.15
C PHE A 79 -10.76 -7.17 3.92
N LEU A 80 -11.17 -6.89 2.67
CA LEU A 80 -12.14 -5.82 2.39
C LEU A 80 -13.50 -6.01 3.07
N SER A 81 -13.83 -7.24 3.47
CA SER A 81 -15.10 -7.56 4.13
C SER A 81 -15.13 -7.17 5.62
N HIS A 82 -14.00 -6.72 6.18
CA HIS A 82 -13.87 -6.36 7.58
C HIS A 82 -13.50 -4.89 7.76
N ASP A 83 -13.90 -4.30 8.89
CA ASP A 83 -13.42 -2.97 9.26
C ASP A 83 -11.91 -2.97 9.54
N PRO A 84 -11.20 -1.89 9.18
CA PRO A 84 -11.72 -0.62 8.65
C PRO A 84 -11.95 -0.63 7.13
N PHE A 85 -11.64 -1.71 6.41
CA PHE A 85 -11.67 -1.70 4.94
C PHE A 85 -13.09 -1.67 4.38
N SER A 86 -14.03 -2.35 5.01
CA SER A 86 -15.44 -2.33 4.62
C SER A 86 -16.02 -0.91 4.65
N SER A 87 -15.67 -0.10 5.67
CA SER A 87 -16.06 1.31 5.74
C SER A 87 -15.27 2.19 4.76
N MET A 88 -13.99 1.87 4.48
CA MET A 88 -13.21 2.56 3.45
C MET A 88 -13.81 2.40 2.04
N VAL A 89 -14.37 1.24 1.70
CA VAL A 89 -15.01 1.01 0.39
C VAL A 89 -16.24 1.90 0.19
N ARG A 90 -16.89 2.37 1.27
CA ARG A 90 -18.03 3.30 1.20
C ARG A 90 -17.61 4.76 0.97
N ASN A 91 -16.33 5.07 1.11
CA ASN A 91 -15.79 6.40 0.84
C ASN A 91 -15.13 6.41 -0.55
N GLU A 92 -15.61 7.25 -1.45
CA GLU A 92 -15.20 7.25 -2.87
C GLU A 92 -13.66 7.31 -3.05
N ASN A 93 -12.98 8.26 -2.41
CA ASN A 93 -11.53 8.41 -2.54
C ASN A 93 -10.77 7.20 -1.98
N ARG A 94 -11.18 6.70 -0.81
CA ARG A 94 -10.54 5.52 -0.20
C ARG A 94 -10.80 4.26 -1.02
N ALA A 95 -11.99 4.11 -1.59
CA ALA A 95 -12.34 3.02 -2.49
C ALA A 95 -11.49 3.05 -3.76
N ARG A 96 -11.25 4.23 -4.35
CA ARG A 96 -10.33 4.40 -5.50
C ARG A 96 -8.91 3.95 -5.14
N ASN A 97 -8.40 4.33 -3.97
CA ASN A 97 -7.07 3.88 -3.51
C ASN A 97 -6.99 2.36 -3.35
N LEU A 98 -8.05 1.72 -2.82
CA LEU A 98 -8.13 0.26 -2.72
C LEU A 98 -8.23 -0.40 -4.09
N ALA A 99 -8.95 0.20 -5.05
CA ALA A 99 -9.05 -0.29 -6.42
C ALA A 99 -7.70 -0.23 -7.15
N ILE A 100 -6.98 0.89 -7.03
CA ILE A 100 -5.62 1.03 -7.58
C ILE A 100 -4.70 -0.03 -6.96
N PHE A 101 -4.72 -0.19 -5.64
CA PHE A 101 -3.91 -1.21 -4.97
C PHE A 101 -4.25 -2.63 -5.47
N SER A 102 -5.54 -2.96 -5.66
CA SER A 102 -5.97 -4.24 -6.22
C SER A 102 -5.43 -4.47 -7.64
N GLN A 103 -5.49 -3.45 -8.51
CA GLN A 103 -4.96 -3.53 -9.87
C GLN A 103 -3.44 -3.80 -9.85
N LEU A 104 -2.70 -3.08 -9.03
CA LEU A 104 -1.25 -3.24 -8.89
C LEU A 104 -0.87 -4.59 -8.29
N LEU A 105 -1.65 -5.07 -7.32
CA LEU A 105 -1.50 -6.40 -6.75
C LEU A 105 -1.67 -7.48 -7.81
N ASN A 106 -2.63 -7.33 -8.73
CA ASN A 106 -2.78 -8.23 -9.87
C ASN A 106 -1.61 -8.16 -10.84
N ILE A 107 -1.11 -6.96 -11.16
CA ILE A 107 0.10 -6.80 -11.99
C ILE A 107 1.30 -7.50 -11.35
N PHE A 108 1.52 -7.30 -10.05
CA PHE A 108 2.59 -7.98 -9.29
C PHE A 108 2.48 -9.51 -9.38
N GLN A 109 1.29 -10.06 -9.12
CA GLN A 109 1.08 -11.50 -9.14
C GLN A 109 1.28 -12.10 -10.53
N ASN A 110 0.83 -11.41 -11.57
CA ASN A 110 1.00 -11.83 -12.95
C ASN A 110 2.47 -11.77 -13.37
N TYR A 111 3.19 -10.71 -13.00
CA TYR A 111 4.60 -10.50 -13.34
C TYR A 111 5.51 -11.57 -12.70
N TYR A 112 5.28 -11.92 -11.43
CA TYR A 112 6.06 -12.94 -10.72
C TYR A 112 5.46 -14.35 -10.82
N HIS A 113 4.39 -14.54 -11.59
CA HIS A 113 3.67 -15.81 -11.74
C HIS A 113 3.21 -16.45 -10.42
N TYR A 114 2.80 -15.64 -9.45
CA TYR A 114 2.22 -16.12 -8.20
C TYR A 114 0.73 -16.44 -8.38
N THR A 115 0.46 -17.62 -8.93
CA THR A 115 -0.91 -18.12 -9.17
C THR A 115 -1.54 -18.78 -7.95
N VAL A 116 -0.76 -19.19 -6.96
CA VAL A 116 -1.18 -19.82 -5.68
C VAL A 116 -0.08 -19.64 -4.64
N VAL A 117 -0.41 -19.69 -3.35
CA VAL A 117 0.58 -19.71 -2.25
C VAL A 117 0.93 -21.16 -1.91
N SER A 118 2.22 -21.51 -1.89
CA SER A 118 2.70 -22.86 -1.59
C SER A 118 3.87 -22.83 -0.63
N HIS A 119 4.18 -23.99 -0.02
CA HIS A 119 5.36 -24.13 0.85
C HIS A 119 6.65 -23.67 0.16
N ARG A 120 6.79 -24.01 -1.14
CA ARG A 120 7.99 -23.72 -1.92
C ARG A 120 8.14 -22.24 -2.22
N ASN A 121 7.03 -21.51 -2.41
CA ASN A 121 7.09 -20.13 -2.87
C ASN A 121 6.91 -19.08 -1.76
N ARG A 122 6.34 -19.41 -0.59
CA ARG A 122 5.96 -18.45 0.46
C ARG A 122 7.09 -17.50 0.89
N ASN A 123 8.32 -18.01 0.96
CA ASN A 123 9.48 -17.21 1.34
C ASN A 123 9.84 -16.19 0.25
N PHE A 124 9.89 -16.62 -1.01
CA PHE A 124 10.15 -15.73 -2.15
C PHE A 124 9.00 -14.73 -2.34
N LEU A 125 7.76 -15.18 -2.19
CA LEU A 125 6.57 -14.35 -2.25
C LEU A 125 6.64 -13.21 -1.24
N ARG A 126 6.96 -13.51 0.02
CA ARG A 126 7.22 -12.49 1.05
C ARG A 126 8.28 -11.49 0.59
N LEU A 127 9.44 -11.97 0.15
CA LEU A 127 10.55 -11.08 -0.23
C LEU A 127 10.21 -10.22 -1.45
N HIS A 128 9.63 -10.79 -2.51
CA HIS A 128 9.23 -10.02 -3.69
C HIS A 128 8.12 -9.02 -3.37
N PHE A 129 7.16 -9.39 -2.53
CA PHE A 129 6.07 -8.50 -2.15
C PHE A 129 6.58 -7.28 -1.37
N PHE A 130 7.50 -7.46 -0.42
CA PHE A 130 7.98 -6.33 0.39
C PHE A 130 9.17 -5.60 -0.22
N ASN A 131 10.19 -6.34 -0.65
CA ASN A 131 11.47 -5.75 -1.07
C ASN A 131 11.44 -5.27 -2.53
N SER A 132 10.51 -5.76 -3.35
CA SER A 132 10.30 -5.28 -4.72
C SER A 132 9.03 -4.44 -4.83
N PHE A 133 7.86 -5.06 -4.64
CA PHE A 133 6.58 -4.41 -4.90
C PHE A 133 6.28 -3.25 -3.95
N LEU A 134 6.18 -3.49 -2.64
CA LEU A 134 5.90 -2.42 -1.68
C LEU A 134 7.04 -1.40 -1.60
N ARG A 135 8.30 -1.82 -1.78
CA ARG A 135 9.43 -0.87 -1.89
C ARG A 135 9.23 0.09 -3.06
N LEU A 136 8.84 -0.41 -4.23
CA LEU A 136 8.59 0.44 -5.40
C LEU A 136 7.46 1.44 -5.12
N LEU A 137 6.37 0.99 -4.50
CA LEU A 137 5.26 1.87 -4.12
C LEU A 137 5.67 2.90 -3.06
N PHE A 138 6.47 2.50 -2.08
CA PHE A 138 6.94 3.36 -1.00
C PHE A 138 7.93 4.43 -1.48
N VAL A 139 8.79 4.10 -2.45
CA VAL A 139 9.80 5.03 -2.99
C VAL A 139 9.25 5.87 -4.12
N GLY A 140 8.54 5.23 -5.04
CA GLY A 140 8.04 5.86 -6.25
C GLY A 140 6.78 6.69 -6.03
N GLY A 141 6.04 6.41 -4.96
CA GLY A 141 4.70 6.95 -4.78
C GLY A 141 3.74 6.41 -5.84
N ILE A 142 2.47 6.80 -5.70
CA ILE A 142 1.44 6.57 -6.71
C ILE A 142 0.67 7.86 -6.86
N ASN A 143 0.47 8.29 -8.10
CA ASN A 143 -0.36 9.44 -8.40
C ASN A 143 -1.79 9.17 -7.92
N GLU A 144 -2.40 10.18 -7.31
CA GLU A 144 -3.81 10.12 -6.99
C GLU A 144 -4.64 9.98 -8.27
N TYR A 145 -5.79 9.32 -8.15
CA TYR A 145 -6.70 9.21 -9.28
C TYR A 145 -7.32 10.56 -9.58
N GLU A 146 -7.10 11.05 -10.80
CA GLU A 146 -7.74 12.24 -11.35
C GLU A 146 -8.91 11.83 -12.26
N ASP A 147 -10.11 12.36 -11.99
CA ASP A 147 -11.27 12.14 -12.85
C ASP A 147 -11.16 13.04 -14.08
N PRO A 148 -11.00 12.48 -15.30
CA PRO A 148 -10.81 13.29 -16.51
C PRO A 148 -12.04 14.13 -16.85
N PHE A 149 -13.23 13.76 -16.36
CA PHE A 149 -14.47 14.50 -16.56
C PHE A 149 -14.73 15.52 -15.44
N ARG A 150 -13.98 15.45 -14.33
CA ARG A 150 -14.07 16.36 -13.19
C ARG A 150 -12.67 16.74 -12.70
N PRO A 151 -11.91 17.51 -13.50
CA PRO A 151 -10.54 17.90 -13.15
C PRO A 151 -10.48 18.82 -11.92
N LEU A 152 -11.57 19.53 -11.61
CA LEU A 152 -11.69 20.42 -10.46
C LEU A 152 -12.88 19.98 -9.58
N PRO A 153 -12.70 18.97 -8.71
CA PRO A 153 -13.78 18.49 -7.85
C PRO A 153 -14.21 19.55 -6.83
N LYS A 154 -15.53 19.69 -6.64
CA LYS A 154 -16.10 20.63 -5.66
C LYS A 154 -15.72 20.21 -4.23
N GLY A 155 -15.44 21.18 -3.37
CA GLY A 155 -15.15 20.96 -1.94
C GLY A 155 -13.71 20.57 -1.61
N TYR A 156 -12.79 20.61 -2.60
CA TYR A 156 -11.37 20.33 -2.42
C TYR A 156 -10.52 21.56 -2.74
N VAL A 157 -9.41 21.71 -2.02
CA VAL A 157 -8.35 22.67 -2.35
C VAL A 157 -7.58 22.13 -3.55
N GLN A 158 -7.44 22.95 -4.58
CA GLN A 158 -6.73 22.56 -5.80
C GLN A 158 -5.23 22.78 -5.59
N VAL A 159 -4.45 21.71 -5.68
CA VAL A 159 -2.98 21.77 -5.63
C VAL A 159 -2.46 21.43 -7.02
N MET A 160 -1.70 22.35 -7.60
CA MET A 160 -1.18 22.20 -8.96
C MET A 160 0.11 22.98 -9.13
N THR A 161 0.87 22.67 -10.17
CA THR A 161 2.04 23.44 -10.55
C THR A 161 1.65 24.80 -11.16
N ILE A 162 2.56 25.77 -11.13
CA ILE A 162 2.38 27.08 -11.79
C ILE A 162 2.08 26.92 -13.30
N HIS A 163 2.64 25.86 -13.92
CA HIS A 163 2.38 25.56 -15.32
C HIS A 163 0.93 25.09 -15.56
N GLN A 164 0.40 24.25 -14.67
CA GLN A 164 -0.98 23.77 -14.73
C GLN A 164 -2.00 24.89 -14.41
N SER A 165 -1.62 25.89 -13.62
CA SER A 165 -2.51 27.03 -13.31
C SER A 165 -2.63 28.06 -14.44
N LYS A 166 -1.90 27.90 -15.55
CA LYS A 166 -1.90 28.88 -16.65
C LYS A 166 -3.29 29.01 -17.28
N GLY A 167 -3.84 30.22 -17.26
CA GLY A 167 -5.18 30.51 -17.80
C GLY A 167 -6.33 30.16 -16.85
N LEU A 168 -6.03 29.75 -15.62
CA LEU A 168 -7.01 29.58 -14.56
C LEU A 168 -7.01 30.81 -13.64
N GLU A 169 -8.17 31.10 -13.07
CA GLU A 169 -8.36 32.16 -12.08
C GLU A 169 -8.96 31.55 -10.81
N PHE A 170 -8.41 31.95 -9.66
CA PHE A 170 -8.88 31.50 -8.35
C PHE A 170 -9.03 32.71 -7.43
N PRO A 171 -10.10 32.78 -6.61
CA PRO A 171 -10.33 33.91 -5.71
C PRO A 171 -9.26 34.03 -4.63
N VAL A 172 -8.63 32.92 -4.24
CA VAL A 172 -7.53 32.87 -3.27
C VAL A 172 -6.48 31.89 -3.80
N VAL A 173 -5.23 32.31 -3.83
CA VAL A 173 -4.08 31.50 -4.24
C VAL A 173 -3.04 31.52 -3.13
N VAL A 174 -2.59 30.32 -2.72
CA VAL A 174 -1.45 30.16 -1.82
C VAL A 174 -0.29 29.59 -2.64
N VAL A 175 0.84 30.28 -2.62
CA VAL A 175 2.05 29.84 -3.33
C VAL A 175 3.12 29.55 -2.29
N ASP A 176 3.72 28.37 -2.36
CA ASP A 176 4.82 27.94 -1.49
C ASP A 176 6.14 27.84 -2.27
N SER A 177 7.26 27.81 -1.55
CA SER A 177 8.60 27.51 -2.09
C SER A 177 9.08 28.46 -3.21
N LEU A 178 8.65 29.73 -3.16
CA LEU A 178 9.11 30.80 -4.07
C LEU A 178 10.63 31.05 -4.02
N ASP A 179 11.28 30.65 -2.92
CA ASP A 179 12.71 30.80 -2.67
C ASP A 179 13.53 29.56 -3.07
N LYS A 180 12.88 28.45 -3.47
CA LYS A 180 13.56 27.19 -3.78
C LYS A 180 13.66 26.95 -5.28
N GLN A 181 14.87 26.63 -5.73
CA GLN A 181 15.12 26.17 -7.09
C GLN A 181 15.02 24.64 -7.14
N LEU A 182 13.84 24.13 -7.46
CA LEU A 182 13.60 22.69 -7.58
C LEU A 182 14.09 22.20 -8.94
N THR A 183 15.03 21.27 -8.93
CA THR A 183 15.69 20.74 -10.14
C THR A 183 14.90 19.63 -10.84
N SER A 184 13.95 18.98 -10.15
CA SER A 184 13.12 17.95 -10.78
C SER A 184 11.70 17.84 -10.16
N PRO A 185 10.71 17.34 -10.93
CA PRO A 185 9.36 17.06 -10.40
C PRO A 185 9.36 16.08 -9.21
N LYS A 186 10.33 15.17 -9.12
CA LYS A 186 10.42 14.21 -8.00
C LYS A 186 10.94 14.84 -6.72
N ASP A 187 11.77 15.89 -6.83
CA ASP A 187 12.23 16.65 -5.66
C ASP A 187 11.07 17.46 -5.06
N LEU A 188 10.13 17.94 -5.89
CA LEU A 188 8.91 18.63 -5.46
C LEU A 188 8.07 17.75 -4.52
N ASP A 189 7.76 16.51 -4.93
CA ASP A 189 6.95 15.59 -4.12
C ASP A 189 7.62 15.26 -2.78
N HIS A 190 8.96 15.12 -2.76
CA HIS A 190 9.70 14.85 -1.53
C HIS A 190 9.74 16.07 -0.58
N HIS A 191 9.80 17.28 -1.13
CA HIS A 191 9.87 18.51 -0.35
C HIS A 191 8.51 18.96 0.19
N LEU A 192 7.43 18.72 -0.55
CA LEU A 192 6.06 19.02 -0.14
C LEU A 192 5.45 17.93 0.77
N GLY A 193 5.94 16.69 0.68
CA GLY A 193 5.46 15.56 1.48
C GLY A 193 6.04 15.44 2.91
N ARG A 194 6.62 16.51 3.46
CA ARG A 194 7.17 16.55 4.84
C ARG A 194 6.38 17.45 5.76
#